data_AF-A0AAD5K674-F1
#
_entry.id   AF-A0AAD5K674-F1
#
_cell.length_a   1.000
_cell.length_b   1.000
_cell.length_c   1.000
_cell.angle_alpha   90.00
_cell.angle_beta   90.00
_cell.angle_gamma   90.00
#
_symmetry.space_group_name_H-M   'P 1'
#
loop_
_entity.id
_entity.type
_entity.pdbx_description
1 polymer ?
#
loop_
_entity_poly.entity_id
_entity_poly.type
_entity_poly.pdbx_seq_one_letter_code
_entity_poly.pdbx_strand_id
1 'polypeptide(L)'
;MGFPMYFALLGINGKFFTPIAEKAFQIQAKNNPRTTKGSTNIVQSMASMIFTVIFYINCSVFAGILRSLIPYVGTLLAFFMNCAIMAYYAFEYKWLYMGWTLEHRLTYVEEHWAYFLGFGTPITVLTFFLSTLYSGAIFGILYPSYVIMATMATPKPATPYGQPLASGKAAHTELSAPNKIPLFLGVRKLNDLVIFLAKMMGGVQVDSIIAEKQKMAKMD
;
A
#
# COMPACT_ATOMS: atom_id res chain seq x y z
N MET A 1 -21.68 -13.87 8.71
CA MET A 1 -20.78 -14.41 9.76
C MET A 1 -19.55 -15.10 9.16
N GLY A 2 -18.65 -14.37 8.48
CA GLY A 2 -17.44 -14.95 7.85
C GLY A 2 -16.12 -14.26 8.25
N PHE A 3 -16.21 -13.15 8.98
CA PHE A 3 -15.08 -12.34 9.40
C PHE A 3 -14.03 -13.09 10.26
N PRO A 4 -14.37 -14.01 11.19
CA PRO A 4 -13.37 -14.68 12.03
C PRO A 4 -12.42 -15.59 11.23
N MET A 5 -12.96 -16.32 10.26
CA MET A 5 -12.18 -17.25 9.43
C MET A 5 -11.28 -16.48 8.45
N TYR A 6 -11.72 -15.30 7.98
CA TYR A 6 -10.92 -14.41 7.14
C TYR A 6 -9.69 -13.86 7.87
N PHE A 7 -9.82 -13.39 9.11
CA PHE A 7 -8.67 -12.93 9.90
C PHE A 7 -7.72 -14.07 10.27
N ALA A 8 -8.24 -15.28 10.52
CA ALA A 8 -7.42 -16.46 10.74
C ALA A 8 -6.63 -16.85 9.48
N LEU A 9 -7.28 -16.88 8.31
CA LEU A 9 -6.63 -17.10 7.02
C LEU A 9 -5.58 -16.02 6.73
N LEU A 10 -5.88 -14.75 7.00
CA LEU A 10 -4.95 -13.63 6.82
C LEU A 10 -3.71 -13.76 7.73
N GLY A 11 -3.92 -14.14 8.99
CA GLY A 11 -2.83 -14.32 9.96
C GLY A 11 -1.95 -15.54 9.64
N ILE A 12 -2.56 -16.65 9.22
CA ILE A 12 -1.85 -17.86 8.78
C ILE A 12 -1.06 -17.56 7.50
N ASN A 13 -1.70 -16.91 6.53
CA ASN A 13 -1.06 -16.44 5.30
C ASN A 13 0.14 -15.54 5.60
N GLY A 14 0.00 -14.55 6.48
CA GLY A 14 1.11 -13.69 6.88
C GLY A 14 2.30 -14.44 7.47
N LYS A 15 2.06 -15.47 8.30
CA LYS A 15 3.13 -16.28 8.89
C LYS A 15 3.85 -17.19 7.89
N PHE A 16 3.17 -17.69 6.87
CA PHE A 16 3.79 -18.52 5.84
C PHE A 16 4.48 -17.70 4.74
N PHE A 17 3.92 -16.55 4.35
CA PHE A 17 4.45 -15.77 3.23
C PHE A 17 5.66 -14.91 3.57
N THR A 18 5.77 -14.45 4.82
CA THR A 18 6.92 -13.67 5.29
C THR A 18 8.27 -14.41 5.10
N PRO A 19 8.45 -15.66 5.57
CA PRO A 19 9.71 -16.38 5.39
C PRO A 19 10.00 -16.74 3.92
N ILE A 20 8.98 -17.05 3.13
CA ILE A 20 9.13 -17.36 1.69
C ILE A 20 9.60 -16.12 0.93
N ALA A 21 8.98 -14.97 1.19
CA ALA A 21 9.38 -13.69 0.60
C ALA A 21 10.82 -13.35 0.99
N GLU A 22 11.18 -13.51 2.27
CA GLU A 22 12.53 -13.18 2.75
C GLU A 22 13.60 -14.06 2.08
N LYS A 23 13.36 -15.37 1.95
CA LYS A 23 14.30 -16.29 1.29
C LYS A 23 14.42 -16.03 -0.22
N ALA A 24 13.29 -15.81 -0.90
CA ALA A 24 13.28 -15.47 -2.33
C ALA A 24 14.04 -14.17 -2.59
N PHE A 25 13.84 -13.16 -1.75
CA PHE A 25 14.57 -11.89 -1.84
C PHE A 25 16.05 -12.01 -1.49
N GLN A 26 16.43 -12.81 -0.49
CA GLN A 26 17.86 -13.03 -0.16
C GLN A 26 18.62 -13.64 -1.34
N ILE A 27 18.02 -14.61 -2.02
CA ILE A 27 18.60 -15.24 -3.22
C ILE A 27 18.71 -14.23 -4.36
N GLN A 28 17.66 -13.44 -4.57
CA GLN A 28 17.68 -12.39 -5.57
C GLN A 28 18.69 -11.28 -5.24
N ALA A 29 18.83 -10.91 -3.98
CA ALA A 29 19.75 -9.87 -3.53
C ALA A 29 21.21 -10.30 -3.62
N LYS A 30 21.49 -11.58 -3.39
CA LYS A 30 22.79 -12.18 -3.69
C LYS A 30 23.13 -12.13 -5.18
N ASN A 31 22.13 -12.28 -6.05
CA ASN A 31 22.30 -12.28 -7.50
C ASN A 31 22.20 -10.89 -8.16
N ASN A 32 21.78 -9.86 -7.43
CA ASN A 32 21.60 -8.50 -7.95
C ASN A 32 22.27 -7.45 -7.04
N PRO A 33 23.37 -6.81 -7.47
CA PRO A 33 24.09 -5.83 -6.64
C PRO A 33 23.30 -4.54 -6.34
N ARG A 34 22.11 -4.35 -6.94
CA ARG A 34 21.24 -3.17 -6.72
C ARG A 34 20.31 -3.30 -5.51
N THR A 35 20.24 -4.46 -4.88
CA THR A 35 19.35 -4.76 -3.75
C THR A 35 20.16 -4.86 -2.46
N THR A 36 20.30 -3.75 -1.75
CA THR A 36 21.00 -3.68 -0.46
C THR A 36 20.01 -3.91 0.68
N LYS A 37 20.38 -4.75 1.66
CA LYS A 37 19.59 -4.95 2.89
C LYS A 37 19.57 -3.65 3.69
N GLY A 38 18.39 -3.09 3.91
CA GLY A 38 18.26 -1.86 4.70
C GLY A 38 18.52 -2.11 6.19
N SER A 39 19.19 -1.17 6.87
CA SER A 39 19.31 -1.18 8.33
C SER A 39 18.04 -0.58 8.95
N THR A 40 17.12 -1.43 9.40
CA THR A 40 15.92 -0.98 10.11
C THR A 40 15.95 -1.41 11.57
N ASN A 41 15.83 -0.45 12.48
CA ASN A 41 15.64 -0.72 13.91
C ASN A 41 14.21 -1.20 14.18
N ILE A 42 14.01 -2.04 15.20
CA ILE A 42 12.71 -2.67 15.53
C ILE A 42 11.58 -1.64 15.67
N VAL A 43 11.86 -0.49 16.30
CA VAL A 43 10.91 0.62 16.47
C VAL A 43 10.45 1.18 15.11
N GLN A 44 11.37 1.34 14.16
CA GLN A 44 11.06 1.83 12.82
C GLN A 44 10.19 0.84 12.05
N SER A 45 10.44 -0.46 12.21
CA SER A 45 9.62 -1.51 11.59
C SER A 45 8.22 -1.57 12.18
N MET A 46 8.08 -1.42 13.50
CA MET A 46 6.77 -1.37 14.17
C MET A 46 5.97 -0.13 13.73
N ALA A 47 6.60 1.04 13.72
CA ALA A 47 5.97 2.27 13.25
C ALA A 47 5.54 2.16 11.79
N SER A 48 6.41 1.63 10.92
CA SER A 48 6.07 1.39 9.51
C SER A 48 4.85 0.48 9.37
N MET A 49 4.76 -0.60 10.17
CA MET A 49 3.64 -1.54 10.11
C MET A 49 2.32 -0.86 10.54
N ILE A 50 2.35 -0.05 11.60
CA ILE A 50 1.19 0.71 12.07
C ILE A 50 0.74 1.70 10.99
N PHE A 51 1.66 2.47 10.43
CA PHE A 51 1.33 3.44 9.38
C PHE A 51 0.80 2.76 8.12
N THR A 52 1.34 1.60 7.72
CA THR A 52 0.79 0.84 6.58
C THR A 52 -0.64 0.37 6.88
N VAL A 53 -0.91 -0.17 8.08
CA VAL A 53 -2.28 -0.60 8.44
C VAL A 53 -3.26 0.57 8.40
N ILE A 54 -2.89 1.71 8.97
CA ILE A 54 -3.69 2.93 8.91
C ILE A 54 -3.92 3.37 7.46
N PHE A 55 -2.89 3.31 6.63
CA PHE A 55 -2.98 3.64 5.21
C PHE A 55 -3.97 2.73 4.46
N TYR A 56 -3.96 1.41 4.68
CA TYR A 56 -4.92 0.49 4.07
C TYR A 56 -6.36 0.76 4.51
N ILE A 57 -6.56 1.05 5.81
CA ILE A 57 -7.88 1.42 6.33
C ILE A 57 -8.37 2.68 5.63
N ASN A 58 -7.54 3.73 5.56
CA ASN A 58 -7.89 4.98 4.86
C ASN A 58 -8.20 4.76 3.37
N CYS A 59 -7.43 3.91 2.69
CA CYS A 59 -7.70 3.52 1.31
C CYS A 59 -9.08 2.86 1.16
N SER A 60 -9.44 1.93 2.06
CA SER A 60 -10.72 1.23 2.01
C SER A 60 -11.90 2.17 2.24
N VAL A 61 -11.77 3.11 3.19
CA VAL A 61 -12.77 4.14 3.49
C VAL A 61 -12.92 5.07 2.29
N PHE A 62 -11.81 5.56 1.73
CA PHE A 62 -11.82 6.44 0.55
C PHE A 62 -12.49 5.78 -0.66
N ALA A 63 -12.17 4.50 -0.94
CA ALA A 63 -12.81 3.75 -2.01
C ALA A 63 -14.33 3.59 -1.78
N GLY A 64 -14.75 3.41 -0.53
CA GLY A 64 -16.17 3.39 -0.15
C GLY A 64 -16.87 4.74 -0.39
N ILE A 65 -16.24 5.83 0.04
CA ILE A 65 -16.70 7.20 -0.15
C ILE A 65 -16.85 7.52 -1.64
N LEU A 66 -15.85 7.19 -2.47
CA LEU A 66 -15.88 7.37 -3.92
C LEU A 66 -17.08 6.69 -4.57
N ARG A 67 -17.37 5.45 -4.18
CA ARG A 67 -18.50 4.68 -4.71
C ARG A 67 -19.84 5.31 -4.34
N SER A 68 -19.95 5.90 -3.15
CA SER A 68 -21.19 6.48 -2.64
C SER A 68 -21.46 7.90 -3.15
N LEU A 69 -20.41 8.71 -3.37
CA LEU A 69 -20.55 10.12 -3.76
C LEU A 69 -20.66 10.34 -5.27
N ILE A 70 -20.04 9.49 -6.10
CA ILE A 70 -19.97 9.71 -7.54
C ILE A 70 -20.57 8.49 -8.27
N PRO A 71 -21.83 8.57 -8.76
CA PRO A 71 -22.43 7.49 -9.52
C PRO A 71 -21.65 7.24 -10.82
N TYR A 72 -21.51 5.96 -11.20
CA TYR A 72 -20.76 5.45 -12.36
C TYR A 72 -19.23 5.64 -12.33
N VAL A 73 -18.73 6.87 -12.19
CA VAL A 73 -17.28 7.16 -12.20
C VAL A 73 -16.61 6.72 -10.89
N GLY A 74 -17.32 6.77 -9.76
CA GLY A 74 -16.80 6.36 -8.46
C GLY A 74 -16.42 4.89 -8.40
N THR A 75 -17.15 4.00 -9.08
CA THR A 75 -16.84 2.57 -9.15
C THR A 75 -15.56 2.30 -9.95
N LEU A 76 -15.37 3.00 -11.08
CA LEU A 76 -14.14 2.91 -11.87
C LEU A 76 -12.93 3.40 -11.07
N LEU A 77 -13.07 4.54 -10.38
CA LEU A 77 -11.99 5.10 -9.59
C LEU A 77 -11.64 4.21 -8.39
N ALA A 78 -12.64 3.61 -7.74
CA ALA A 78 -12.44 2.61 -6.69
C ALA A 78 -11.76 1.34 -7.22
N PHE A 79 -12.07 0.91 -8.45
CA PHE A 79 -11.40 -0.21 -9.10
C PHE A 79 -9.91 0.07 -9.34
N PHE A 80 -9.56 1.22 -9.92
CA PHE A 80 -8.16 1.60 -10.12
C PHE A 80 -7.41 1.74 -8.80
N MET A 81 -8.06 2.28 -7.77
CA MET A 81 -7.48 2.30 -6.42
C MET A 81 -7.18 0.91 -5.89
N ASN A 82 -8.12 -0.02 -6.05
CA ASN A 82 -7.93 -1.39 -5.61
C ASN A 82 -6.80 -2.08 -6.39
N CYS A 83 -6.62 -1.79 -7.68
CA CYS A 83 -5.47 -2.25 -8.46
C CYS A 83 -4.15 -1.76 -7.87
N ALA A 84 -4.05 -0.46 -7.57
CA ALA A 84 -2.87 0.12 -6.97
C ALA A 84 -2.55 -0.48 -5.59
N ILE A 85 -3.57 -0.72 -4.75
CA ILE A 85 -3.43 -1.33 -3.42
C ILE A 85 -2.97 -2.78 -3.53
N MET A 86 -3.54 -3.58 -4.43
CA MET A 86 -3.14 -4.98 -4.63
C MET A 86 -1.68 -5.08 -5.08
N ALA A 87 -1.25 -4.17 -5.97
CA ALA A 87 0.14 -4.11 -6.39
C ALA A 87 1.05 -3.64 -5.23
N TYR A 88 0.66 -2.62 -4.49
CA TYR A 88 1.39 -2.15 -3.31
C TYR A 88 1.62 -3.29 -2.30
N TYR A 89 0.58 -4.10 -2.04
CA TYR A 89 0.63 -5.21 -1.08
C TYR A 89 1.69 -6.25 -1.46
N ALA A 90 1.80 -6.61 -2.75
CA ALA A 90 2.82 -7.54 -3.24
C ALA A 90 4.25 -6.98 -3.15
N PHE A 91 4.42 -5.68 -3.42
CA PHE A 91 5.72 -5.01 -3.38
C PHE A 91 6.16 -4.59 -1.98
N GLU A 92 5.26 -4.56 -1.00
CA GLU A 92 5.57 -4.13 0.37
C GLU A 92 6.72 -4.93 0.99
N TYR A 93 6.76 -6.26 0.79
CA TYR A 93 7.85 -7.09 1.32
C TYR A 93 9.22 -6.71 0.75
N LYS A 94 9.27 -6.33 -0.53
CA LYS A 94 10.49 -5.86 -1.19
C LYS A 94 11.05 -4.64 -0.47
N TRP A 95 10.17 -3.67 -0.26
CA TRP A 95 10.53 -2.36 0.26
C TRP A 95 10.80 -2.39 1.76
N LEU A 96 10.10 -3.25 2.51
CA LEU A 96 10.41 -3.54 3.91
C LEU A 96 11.82 -4.11 4.04
N TYR A 97 12.21 -5.06 3.18
CA TYR A 97 13.56 -5.62 3.17
C TYR A 97 14.65 -4.59 2.80
N MET A 98 14.34 -3.67 1.88
CA MET A 98 15.21 -2.55 1.52
C MET A 98 15.23 -1.44 2.58
N GLY A 99 14.39 -1.52 3.62
CA GLY A 99 14.28 -0.52 4.68
C GLY A 99 13.66 0.81 4.25
N TRP A 100 12.88 0.82 3.16
CA TRP A 100 12.24 2.03 2.66
C TRP A 100 11.18 2.54 3.63
N THR A 101 11.09 3.85 3.83
CA THR A 101 10.02 4.48 4.62
C THR A 101 8.70 4.46 3.85
N LEU A 102 7.57 4.60 4.55
CA LEU A 102 6.24 4.63 3.93
C LEU A 102 6.12 5.73 2.86
N GLU A 103 6.55 6.95 3.18
CA GLU A 103 6.55 8.10 2.25
C GLU A 103 7.31 7.81 0.96
N HIS A 104 8.48 7.15 1.07
CA HIS A 104 9.28 6.79 -0.09
C HIS A 104 8.57 5.75 -0.97
N ARG A 105 7.91 4.76 -0.36
CA ARG A 105 7.12 3.75 -1.08
C ARG A 105 5.95 4.38 -1.83
N LEU A 106 5.21 5.29 -1.19
CA LEU A 106 4.07 5.98 -1.83
C LEU A 106 4.54 6.83 -3.01
N THR A 107 5.62 7.59 -2.82
CA THR A 107 6.20 8.43 -3.88
C THR A 107 6.66 7.57 -5.07
N TYR A 108 7.27 6.42 -4.80
CA TYR A 108 7.70 5.49 -5.83
C TYR A 108 6.52 4.94 -6.64
N VAL A 109 5.40 4.59 -5.98
CA VAL A 109 4.19 4.14 -6.68
C VAL A 109 3.57 5.27 -7.51
N GLU A 110 3.57 6.51 -7.04
CA GLU A 110 3.05 7.67 -7.79
C GLU A 110 3.88 8.01 -9.05
N GLU A 111 5.19 7.76 -9.02
CA GLU A 111 6.10 7.91 -10.17
C GLU A 111 5.94 6.79 -11.21
N HIS A 112 5.57 5.59 -10.77
CA HIS A 112 5.47 4.39 -11.59
C HIS A 112 4.02 3.90 -11.69
N TRP A 113 3.06 4.82 -11.58
CA TRP A 113 1.65 4.53 -11.37
C TRP A 113 1.07 3.59 -12.44
N ALA A 114 1.47 3.75 -13.70
CA ALA A 114 0.98 2.94 -14.81
C ALA A 114 1.39 1.46 -14.66
N TYR A 115 2.62 1.19 -14.23
CA TYR A 115 3.09 -0.16 -13.95
C TYR A 115 2.30 -0.79 -12.80
N PHE A 116 2.11 -0.05 -11.70
CA PHE A 116 1.39 -0.56 -10.53
C PHE A 116 -0.08 -0.83 -10.82
N LEU A 117 -0.75 0.03 -11.59
CA LEU A 117 -2.12 -0.22 -12.04
C LEU A 117 -2.19 -1.47 -12.92
N GLY A 118 -1.30 -1.60 -13.91
CA GLY A 118 -1.25 -2.77 -14.79
C GLY A 118 -0.96 -4.07 -14.04
N PHE A 119 0.00 -4.04 -13.11
CA PHE A 119 0.35 -5.20 -12.29
C PHE A 119 -0.81 -5.67 -11.41
N GLY A 120 -1.54 -4.74 -10.78
CA GLY A 120 -2.68 -5.08 -9.93
C GLY A 120 -3.96 -5.44 -10.67
N THR A 121 -4.10 -5.05 -11.94
CA THR A 121 -5.36 -5.23 -12.69
C THR A 121 -5.83 -6.68 -12.76
N PRO A 122 -5.01 -7.70 -13.11
CA PRO A 122 -5.53 -9.05 -13.30
C PRO A 122 -6.06 -9.66 -12.00
N ILE A 123 -5.36 -9.48 -10.87
CA ILE A 123 -5.85 -9.93 -9.56
C ILE A 123 -7.08 -9.15 -9.11
N THR A 124 -7.15 -7.84 -9.37
CA THR A 124 -8.33 -7.03 -9.04
C THR A 124 -9.55 -7.42 -9.87
N VAL A 125 -9.41 -7.69 -11.17
CA VAL A 125 -10.53 -8.19 -12.00
C VAL A 125 -11.07 -9.50 -11.44
N LEU A 126 -10.19 -10.41 -11.03
CA LEU A 126 -10.61 -11.69 -10.47
C LEU A 126 -11.28 -11.55 -9.10
N THR A 127 -10.86 -10.59 -8.27
CA THR A 127 -11.31 -10.46 -6.87
C THR A 127 -12.45 -9.47 -6.65
N PHE A 128 -12.61 -8.46 -7.53
CA PHE A 128 -13.51 -7.32 -7.31
C PHE A 128 -15.00 -7.64 -7.56
N PHE A 129 -15.30 -8.55 -8.48
CA PHE A 129 -16.68 -8.95 -8.81
C PHE A 129 -17.18 -10.15 -8.00
N LEU A 130 -16.29 -10.80 -7.23
CA LEU A 130 -16.63 -11.98 -6.43
C LEU A 130 -17.11 -11.59 -5.04
N SER A 131 -17.87 -12.50 -4.41
CA SER A 131 -18.19 -12.37 -2.99
C SER A 131 -16.91 -12.45 -2.15
N THR A 132 -16.92 -11.82 -0.97
CA THR A 132 -15.74 -11.71 -0.08
C THR A 132 -15.05 -13.05 0.19
N LEU A 133 -15.83 -14.14 0.25
CA LEU A 133 -15.29 -15.48 0.53
C LEU A 133 -14.49 -16.04 -0.65
N TYR A 134 -15.05 -15.98 -1.87
CA TYR A 134 -14.35 -16.42 -3.08
C TYR A 134 -13.17 -15.50 -3.42
N SER A 135 -13.35 -14.20 -3.23
CA SER A 135 -12.31 -13.18 -3.38
C SER A 135 -11.10 -13.48 -2.47
N GLY A 136 -11.35 -13.80 -1.20
CA GLY A 136 -10.30 -14.19 -0.24
C GLY A 136 -9.58 -15.49 -0.60
N ALA A 137 -10.31 -16.49 -1.14
CA ALA A 137 -9.72 -17.76 -1.56
C ALA A 137 -8.80 -17.59 -2.78
N ILE A 138 -9.26 -16.89 -3.82
CA ILE A 138 -8.45 -16.59 -5.01
C ILE A 138 -7.24 -15.74 -4.64
N PHE A 139 -7.45 -14.74 -3.78
CA PHE A 139 -6.37 -13.93 -3.26
C PHE A 139 -5.31 -14.78 -2.56
N GLY A 140 -5.69 -15.68 -1.65
CA GLY A 140 -4.74 -16.55 -0.93
C GLY A 140 -3.91 -17.45 -1.85
N ILE A 141 -4.47 -17.90 -2.98
CA ILE A 141 -3.78 -18.75 -3.96
C ILE A 141 -2.85 -17.94 -4.87
N LEU A 142 -3.31 -16.80 -5.38
CA LEU A 142 -2.55 -16.00 -6.33
C LEU A 142 -1.49 -15.13 -5.66
N TYR A 143 -1.74 -14.70 -4.42
CA TYR A 143 -0.89 -13.75 -3.72
C TYR A 143 0.60 -14.15 -3.65
N PRO A 144 0.97 -15.41 -3.33
CA PRO A 144 2.38 -15.81 -3.30
C PRO A 144 3.09 -15.63 -4.64
N SER A 145 2.41 -15.96 -5.75
CA SER A 145 2.95 -15.77 -7.09
C SER A 145 3.16 -14.29 -7.40
N TYR A 146 2.23 -13.42 -6.99
CA TYR A 146 2.34 -11.97 -7.14
C TYR A 146 3.49 -11.40 -6.32
N VAL A 147 3.71 -11.88 -5.10
CA VAL A 147 4.87 -11.47 -4.29
C VAL A 147 6.17 -11.85 -5.01
N ILE A 148 6.29 -13.08 -5.53
CA ILE A 148 7.47 -13.52 -6.30
C ILE A 148 7.67 -12.65 -7.56
N MET A 149 6.61 -12.36 -8.30
CA MET A 149 6.72 -11.47 -9.46
C MET A 149 7.15 -10.05 -9.07
N ALA A 150 6.64 -9.52 -7.95
CA ALA A 150 7.02 -8.22 -7.42
C ALA A 150 8.50 -8.18 -6.97
N THR A 151 9.02 -9.30 -6.47
CA THR A 151 10.45 -9.41 -6.12
C THR A 151 11.30 -9.24 -7.37
N MET A 152 10.97 -9.98 -8.43
CA MET A 152 11.67 -10.01 -9.71
C MET A 152 11.49 -8.73 -10.53
N ALA A 153 10.37 -8.04 -10.37
CA ALA A 153 10.04 -6.86 -11.15
C ALA A 153 10.94 -5.66 -10.86
N THR A 154 11.34 -4.96 -11.92
CA THR A 154 11.92 -3.61 -11.84
C THR A 154 11.00 -2.65 -12.57
N PRO A 155 10.05 -2.02 -11.85
CA PRO A 155 9.15 -1.03 -12.44
C PRO A 155 9.96 0.07 -13.12
N LYS A 156 9.63 0.36 -14.39
CA LYS A 156 10.21 1.48 -15.14
C LYS A 156 9.34 2.72 -14.97
N PRO A 157 9.92 3.92 -14.87
CA PRO A 157 9.15 5.16 -14.80
C PRO A 157 8.18 5.28 -15.98
N ALA A 158 7.02 5.90 -15.75
CA ALA A 158 6.00 6.06 -16.78
C ALA A 158 6.42 6.97 -17.95
N THR A 159 7.53 7.72 -17.82
CA THR A 159 8.02 8.64 -18.85
C THR A 159 9.35 8.20 -19.48
N PRO A 160 9.55 8.43 -20.79
CA PRO A 160 10.80 8.15 -21.50
C PRO A 160 11.85 9.27 -21.39
N TYR A 161 11.64 10.32 -20.58
CA TYR A 161 12.51 11.52 -20.56
C TYR A 161 13.97 11.29 -20.13
N GLY A 162 14.34 10.07 -19.72
CA GLY A 162 15.72 9.64 -19.46
C GLY A 162 16.15 8.38 -20.22
N GLN A 163 15.37 7.88 -21.18
CA GLN A 163 15.76 6.79 -22.07
C GLN A 163 16.14 7.41 -23.42
N PRO A 164 17.29 7.05 -24.04
CA PRO A 164 17.55 7.46 -25.41
C PRO A 164 16.43 6.90 -26.28
N LEU A 165 15.56 7.78 -26.78
CA LEU A 165 14.52 7.44 -27.74
C LEU A 165 15.19 6.74 -28.91
N ALA A 166 14.68 5.57 -29.32
CA ALA A 166 15.14 4.93 -30.55
C ALA A 166 14.85 5.90 -31.70
N SER A 167 15.89 6.59 -32.16
CA SER A 167 15.84 7.49 -33.31
C SER A 167 15.52 6.64 -34.54
N GLY A 168 14.23 6.57 -34.89
CA GLY A 168 13.74 5.77 -36.00
C GLY A 168 12.29 6.13 -36.30
N LYS A 169 11.91 6.00 -37.58
CA LYS A 169 10.59 6.33 -38.18
C LYS A 169 9.34 5.71 -37.51
N ALA A 170 9.48 5.01 -36.39
CA ALA A 170 8.43 4.37 -35.61
C ALA A 170 8.16 5.11 -34.28
N ALA A 171 8.16 6.45 -34.31
CA ALA A 171 7.65 7.25 -33.20
C ALA A 171 6.11 7.12 -33.17
N HIS A 172 5.64 6.01 -32.64
CA HIS A 172 4.23 5.88 -32.26
C HIS A 172 3.92 7.00 -31.26
N THR A 173 2.77 7.64 -31.44
CA THR A 173 2.27 8.72 -30.60
C THR A 173 1.98 8.16 -29.21
N GLU A 174 3.02 8.04 -28.38
CA GLU A 174 2.88 7.59 -26.99
C GLU A 174 2.09 8.67 -26.25
N LEU A 175 0.88 8.33 -25.84
CA LEU A 175 -0.03 9.17 -25.06
C LEU A 175 0.77 9.78 -23.89
N SER A 176 1.00 11.09 -23.94
CA SER A 176 1.83 11.81 -22.96
C SER A 176 1.13 11.85 -21.60
N ALA A 177 1.18 10.73 -20.88
CA ALA A 177 0.53 10.58 -19.60
C ALA A 177 1.31 11.35 -18.51
N PRO A 178 0.64 11.84 -17.45
CA PRO A 178 1.28 12.66 -16.43
C PRO A 178 2.43 11.94 -15.72
N ASN A 179 3.54 12.64 -15.53
CA ASN A 179 4.78 12.10 -14.93
C ASN A 179 4.60 11.62 -13.47
N LYS A 180 3.65 12.22 -12.75
CA LYS A 180 3.22 11.79 -11.42
C LYS A 180 1.71 11.95 -11.34
N ILE A 181 0.99 10.86 -11.09
CA ILE A 181 -0.41 10.95 -10.73
C ILE A 181 -0.47 10.90 -9.21
N PRO A 182 -1.08 11.90 -8.55
CA PRO A 182 -1.28 11.88 -7.11
C PRO A 182 -2.40 10.91 -6.72
N LEU A 183 -2.17 9.63 -7.00
CA LEU A 183 -3.15 8.58 -6.83
C LEU A 183 -3.60 8.53 -5.36
N PHE A 184 -2.67 8.71 -4.42
CA PHE A 184 -2.94 8.66 -2.98
C PHE A 184 -3.21 10.02 -2.33
N LEU A 185 -3.34 11.14 -3.05
CA LEU A 185 -3.58 12.45 -2.41
C LEU A 185 -4.86 12.47 -1.56
N GLY A 186 -5.94 11.85 -2.05
CA GLY A 186 -7.19 11.73 -1.27
C GLY A 186 -7.00 10.92 0.00
N VAL A 187 -6.18 9.85 -0.08
CA VAL A 187 -5.85 8.99 1.06
C VAL A 187 -4.92 9.69 2.04
N ARG A 188 -3.95 10.48 1.57
CA ARG A 188 -3.08 11.29 2.45
C ARG A 188 -3.87 12.33 3.21
N LYS A 189 -4.80 13.04 2.56
CA LYS A 189 -5.69 13.99 3.25
C LYS A 189 -6.55 13.32 4.33
N LEU A 190 -7.04 12.11 4.08
CA LEU A 190 -7.75 11.32 5.10
C LEU A 190 -6.81 10.87 6.22
N ASN A 191 -5.61 10.42 5.90
CA ASN A 191 -4.60 10.03 6.88
C ASN A 191 -4.22 11.21 7.79
N ASP A 192 -4.02 12.40 7.22
CA ASP A 192 -3.75 13.63 7.97
C ASP A 192 -4.94 14.01 8.87
N LEU A 193 -6.17 13.84 8.38
CA LEU A 193 -7.38 14.05 9.18
C LEU A 193 -7.46 13.06 10.34
N VAL A 194 -7.16 11.78 10.12
CA VAL A 194 -7.15 10.76 11.18
C VAL A 194 -6.08 11.07 12.22
N ILE A 195 -4.87 11.46 11.79
CA ILE A 195 -3.80 11.87 12.71
C ILE A 195 -4.19 13.13 13.50
N PHE A 196 -4.84 14.09 12.84
CA PHE A 196 -5.36 15.29 13.50
C PHE A 196 -6.43 14.95 14.54
N LEU A 197 -7.39 14.10 14.21
CA LEU A 197 -8.42 13.63 15.14
C LEU A 197 -7.83 12.82 16.29
N ALA A 198 -6.85 11.96 16.03
CA ALA A 198 -6.14 11.21 17.07
C ALA A 198 -5.35 12.14 18.01
N LYS A 199 -4.73 13.19 17.47
CA LYS A 199 -4.06 14.23 18.27
C LYS A 199 -5.05 15.05 19.09
N MET A 200 -6.22 15.38 18.54
CA MET A 200 -7.28 16.07 19.29
C MET A 200 -7.81 15.19 20.42
N MET A 201 -8.13 13.92 20.16
CA MET A 201 -8.61 13.00 21.21
C MET A 201 -7.55 12.71 22.27
N GLY A 202 -6.30 12.51 21.86
CA GLY A 202 -5.17 12.32 22.78
C GLY A 202 -4.86 13.57 23.60
N GLY A 203 -4.90 14.76 23.00
CA GLY A 203 -4.74 16.04 23.69
C GLY A 203 -5.85 16.29 24.72
N VAL A 204 -7.11 16.06 24.32
CA VAL A 204 -8.28 16.16 25.21
C VAL A 204 -8.18 15.17 26.38
N GLN A 205 -7.70 13.94 26.15
CA GLN A 205 -7.46 12.98 27.23
C GLN A 205 -6.36 13.44 28.19
N VAL A 206 -5.24 13.96 27.68
CA VAL A 206 -4.14 14.45 28.52
C VAL A 206 -4.59 15.64 29.37
N ASP A 207 -5.32 16.59 28.79
CA ASP A 207 -5.84 17.75 29.52
C ASP A 207 -6.85 17.34 30.60
N SER A 208 -7.70 16.34 30.32
CA SER A 208 -8.65 15.81 31.31
C SER A 208 -7.95 15.11 32.50
N ILE A 209 -6.89 14.33 32.24
CA ILE A 209 -6.11 13.65 33.28
C ILE A 209 -5.32 14.66 34.13
N ILE A 210 -4.77 15.70 33.51
CA ILE A 210 -4.06 16.79 34.22
C ILE A 210 -5.05 17.57 35.09
N ALA A 211 -6.24 17.91 34.57
CA ALA A 211 -7.28 18.60 35.31
C ALA A 211 -7.81 17.79 36.50
N GLU A 212 -7.94 16.46 36.34
CA GLU A 212 -8.34 15.55 37.42
C GLU A 212 -7.27 15.45 38.52
N LYS A 213 -5.99 15.31 38.14
CA LYS A 213 -4.86 15.33 39.08
C LYS A 213 -4.76 16.65 39.84
N GLN A 214 -5.00 17.78 39.18
CA GLN A 214 -5.01 19.10 39.84
C GLN A 214 -6.19 19.30 40.79
N LYS A 215 -7.34 18.67 40.52
CA LYS A 215 -8.48 18.66 41.44
C LYS A 215 -8.19 17.82 42.68
N MET A 216 -7.62 16.62 42.53
CA MET A 216 -7.27 15.77 43.66
C MET A 216 -6.23 16.43 44.57
N ALA A 217 -5.20 17.07 44.00
CA ALA A 217 -4.16 17.75 44.77
C ALA A 217 -4.61 19.02 45.52
N LYS A 218 -5.86 19.48 45.32
CA LYS A 218 -6.45 20.61 46.05
C LYS A 218 -7.45 20.18 47.14
N MET A 219 -7.71 18.87 47.26
CA MET A 219 -8.62 18.29 48.26
C MET A 219 -7.88 17.68 49.46
N ASP A 220 -6.55 17.57 49.38
CA ASP A 220 -5.63 17.26 50.48
C ASP A 220 -5.02 18.56 51.04
#